data_AF-A0A166QNB4-F1
#
_entry.id   AF-A0A166QNB4-F1
#
_cell.length_a   1.000
_cell.length_b   1.000
_cell.length_c   1.000
_cell.angle_alpha   90.00
_cell.angle_beta   90.00
_cell.angle_gamma   90.00
#
_symmetry.space_group_name_H-M   'P 1'
#
loop_
_entity.id
_entity.type
_entity.pdbx_description
1 polymer ?
#
loop_
_entity_poly.entity_id
_entity_poly.type
_entity_poly.pdbx_seq_one_letter_code
_entity_poly.pdbx_strand_id
1 'polypeptide(L)'
;MSLNRENVTWQSSNGKWNIGFYAFHYVNQDDEDFDPEWDVEFTDDFNWVSTGHATKEAADSAWLGANPGGGTQVAYSAATAKSCDAYDAKAEAYRIEQSRAAAELASKWPALSGVIG
;
A
#
# COMPACT_ATOMS: atom_id res chain seq x y z
N MET A 1 -18.47 -8.24 2.63
CA MET A 1 -18.22 -7.01 3.40
C MET A 1 -17.03 -6.34 2.76
N SER A 2 -17.17 -5.08 2.34
CA SER A 2 -16.02 -4.25 1.96
C SER A 2 -15.36 -3.75 3.23
N LEU A 3 -14.04 -3.65 3.24
CA LEU A 3 -13.32 -2.92 4.27
C LEU A 3 -12.98 -1.59 3.61
N ASN A 4 -13.36 -0.47 4.21
CA ASN A 4 -12.93 0.82 3.68
C ASN A 4 -11.41 0.88 3.82
N ARG A 5 -10.69 0.95 2.70
CA ARG A 5 -9.24 1.10 2.70
C ARG A 5 -8.90 2.38 1.98
N GLU A 6 -8.04 3.18 2.58
CA GLU A 6 -7.51 4.36 1.94
C GLU A 6 -6.30 3.98 1.08
N ASN A 7 -6.32 4.43 -0.16
CA ASN A 7 -5.23 4.22 -1.10
C ASN A 7 -4.87 5.49 -1.86
N VAL A 8 -3.64 5.48 -2.38
CA VAL A 8 -3.16 6.47 -3.34
C VAL A 8 -2.62 5.77 -4.57
N THR A 9 -3.03 6.24 -5.74
CA THR A 9 -2.46 5.88 -7.04
C THR A 9 -1.69 7.09 -7.56
N TRP A 10 -0.37 6.99 -7.68
CA TRP A 10 0.48 8.11 -8.09
C TRP A 10 1.41 7.74 -9.24
N GLN A 11 1.89 8.76 -9.94
CA GLN A 11 2.90 8.62 -10.97
C GLN A 11 4.27 9.09 -10.44
N SER A 12 5.31 8.27 -10.61
CA SER A 12 6.70 8.66 -10.34
C SER A 12 7.24 9.58 -11.44
N SER A 13 8.37 10.24 -11.16
CA SER A 13 9.06 11.12 -12.11
C SER A 13 9.49 10.45 -13.43
N ASN A 14 9.63 9.11 -13.44
CA ASN A 14 9.92 8.31 -14.62
C ASN A 14 8.69 7.96 -15.48
N GLY A 15 7.52 8.49 -15.13
CA GLY A 15 6.25 8.28 -15.83
C GLY A 15 5.53 6.98 -15.49
N LYS A 16 6.09 6.13 -14.62
CA LYS A 16 5.43 4.90 -14.15
C LYS A 16 4.38 5.21 -13.09
N TRP A 17 3.33 4.41 -13.09
CA TRP A 17 2.25 4.47 -12.12
C TRP A 17 2.44 3.43 -11.03
N ASN A 18 2.03 3.80 -9.83
CA ASN A 18 2.12 3.00 -8.62
C ASN A 18 0.81 3.12 -7.84
N ILE A 19 0.55 2.15 -6.98
CA ILE A 19 -0.58 2.16 -6.05
C ILE A 19 -0.09 1.69 -4.68
N GLY A 20 -0.60 2.33 -3.63
CA GLY A 20 -0.26 2.03 -2.24
C GLY A 20 -1.51 2.15 -1.38
N PHE A 21 -1.67 1.21 -0.45
CA PHE A 21 -2.72 1.21 0.55
C PHE A 21 -2.11 1.51 1.91
N TYR A 22 -2.73 2.43 2.64
CA TYR A 22 -2.27 2.80 3.97
C TYR A 22 -2.55 1.67 4.97
N ALA A 23 -1.64 1.51 5.93
CA ALA A 23 -1.92 0.71 7.12
C ALA A 23 -3.00 1.39 7.95
N PHE A 24 -3.71 0.60 8.74
CA PHE A 24 -4.76 1.09 9.62
C PHE A 24 -4.83 0.20 10.87
N HIS A 25 -5.42 0.74 11.92
CA HIS A 25 -5.84 -0.01 13.10
C HIS A 25 -7.32 0.23 13.38
N TYR A 26 -7.97 -0.77 13.97
CA TYR A 26 -9.34 -0.64 14.43
C TYR A 26 -9.40 0.24 15.67
N VAL A 27 -10.30 1.22 15.65
CA VAL A 27 -10.66 2.07 16.79
C VAL A 27 -12.01 1.64 17.35
N ASN A 28 -12.40 2.13 18.52
CA ASN A 28 -13.73 1.91 19.12
C ASN A 28 -14.19 0.44 19.24
N GLN A 29 -13.28 -0.53 19.31
CA GLN A 29 -13.62 -1.96 19.34
C GLN A 29 -14.46 -2.39 20.56
N ASP A 30 -14.46 -1.58 21.62
CA ASP A 30 -15.24 -1.80 22.84
C ASP A 30 -16.62 -1.08 22.80
N ASP A 31 -16.96 -0.40 21.70
CA ASP A 31 -18.24 0.27 21.50
C ASP A 31 -19.32 -0.71 20.97
N GLU A 32 -20.55 -0.56 21.43
CA GLU A 32 -21.69 -1.38 20.97
C GLU A 32 -22.04 -1.12 19.49
N ASP A 33 -21.67 0.06 18.98
CA ASP A 33 -21.88 0.47 17.58
C ASP A 33 -20.64 0.24 16.68
N PHE A 34 -19.63 -0.53 17.15
CA PHE A 34 -18.41 -0.81 16.38
C PHE A 34 -18.71 -1.40 14.99
N ASP A 35 -18.28 -0.69 13.96
CA ASP A 35 -18.33 -1.13 12.57
C ASP A 35 -16.90 -1.33 12.03
N PRO A 36 -16.44 -2.58 11.81
CA PRO A 36 -15.11 -2.86 11.29
C PRO A 36 -14.88 -2.34 9.86
N GLU A 37 -15.91 -1.83 9.18
CA GLU A 37 -15.76 -1.14 7.89
C GLU A 37 -15.38 0.34 8.06
N TRP A 38 -15.75 0.98 9.17
CA TRP A 38 -15.66 2.45 9.36
C TRP A 38 -14.85 2.87 10.59
N ASP A 39 -14.82 2.08 11.64
CA ASP A 39 -14.03 2.32 12.85
C ASP A 39 -12.57 1.92 12.65
N VAL A 40 -11.94 2.56 11.67
CA VAL A 40 -10.53 2.40 11.34
C VAL A 40 -9.84 3.76 11.26
N GLU A 41 -8.61 3.83 11.75
CA GLU A 41 -7.76 5.01 11.61
C GLU A 41 -6.53 4.65 10.78
N PHE A 42 -6.29 5.42 9.71
CA PHE A 42 -5.17 5.19 8.81
C PHE A 42 -3.88 5.82 9.34
N THR A 43 -2.79 5.08 9.20
CA THR A 43 -1.44 5.56 9.49
C THR A 43 -0.79 6.12 8.23
N ASP A 44 0.30 6.87 8.39
CA ASP A 44 1.03 7.43 7.24
C ASP A 44 1.78 6.38 6.41
N ASP A 45 2.00 5.19 6.98
CA ASP A 45 2.73 4.07 6.38
C ASP A 45 1.85 3.25 5.43
N PHE A 46 2.49 2.64 4.43
CA PHE A 46 1.81 1.69 3.54
C PHE A 46 1.84 0.28 4.13
N ASN A 47 0.73 -0.46 4.03
CA ASN A 47 0.66 -1.90 4.33
C ASN A 47 0.70 -2.77 3.07
N TRP A 48 0.55 -2.16 1.89
CA TRP A 48 0.63 -2.82 0.59
C TRP A 48 1.01 -1.80 -0.49
N VAL A 49 1.87 -2.20 -1.42
CA VAL A 49 2.31 -1.36 -2.53
C VAL A 49 2.53 -2.21 -3.78
N SER A 50 2.18 -1.66 -4.95
CA SER A 50 2.58 -2.18 -6.25
C SER A 50 3.11 -1.04 -7.13
N THR A 51 4.28 -1.22 -7.74
CA THR A 51 5.01 -0.15 -8.45
C THR A 51 5.40 -0.53 -9.88
N GLY A 52 5.67 0.47 -10.72
CA GLY A 52 6.28 0.29 -12.03
C GLY A 52 5.31 0.07 -13.19
N HIS A 53 4.02 0.37 -13.00
CA HIS A 53 2.99 0.15 -14.01
C HIS A 53 3.09 1.16 -15.16
N ALA A 54 2.74 0.72 -16.36
CA ALA A 54 2.78 1.58 -17.55
C ALA A 54 1.64 2.61 -17.56
N THR A 55 0.48 2.26 -17.01
CA THR A 55 -0.70 3.12 -16.95
C THR A 55 -1.29 3.11 -15.56
N LYS A 56 -2.12 4.12 -15.28
CA LYS A 56 -2.88 4.21 -14.04
C LYS A 56 -3.78 2.99 -13.85
N GLU A 57 -4.47 2.59 -14.90
CA GLU A 57 -5.42 1.47 -14.87
C GLU A 57 -4.72 0.16 -14.54
N ALA A 58 -3.49 -0.02 -15.02
CA ALA A 58 -2.67 -1.17 -14.66
C ALA A 58 -2.26 -1.16 -13.18
N ALA A 59 -1.96 0.03 -12.62
CA ALA A 59 -1.72 0.17 -11.19
C ALA A 59 -2.99 -0.13 -10.36
N ASP A 60 -4.12 0.48 -10.71
CA ASP A 60 -5.40 0.26 -10.03
C ASP A 60 -5.81 -1.23 -10.09
N SER A 61 -5.58 -1.90 -11.23
CA SER A 61 -5.88 -3.33 -11.42
C SER A 61 -4.90 -4.27 -10.70
N ALA A 62 -3.78 -3.77 -10.20
CA ALA A 62 -2.83 -4.59 -9.43
C ALA A 62 -3.38 -4.98 -8.06
N TRP A 63 -4.38 -4.24 -7.56
CA TRP A 63 -5.08 -4.58 -6.33
C TRP A 63 -6.22 -5.55 -6.61
N LEU A 64 -6.11 -6.76 -6.06
CA LEU A 64 -7.13 -7.82 -6.18
C LEU A 64 -8.00 -7.95 -4.92
N GLY A 65 -7.87 -7.04 -3.96
CA GLY A 65 -8.64 -7.08 -2.72
C GLY A 65 -9.93 -6.26 -2.79
N ALA A 66 -10.52 -5.98 -1.63
CA ALA A 66 -11.78 -5.24 -1.54
C ALA A 66 -11.66 -3.84 -2.16
N ASN A 67 -12.73 -3.37 -2.81
CA ASN A 67 -12.78 -2.06 -3.42
C ASN A 67 -12.59 -0.98 -2.35
N PRO A 68 -11.57 -0.11 -2.44
CA PRO A 68 -11.48 1.03 -1.56
C PRO A 68 -12.69 1.94 -1.78
N GLY A 69 -13.35 2.40 -0.71
CA GLY A 69 -14.50 3.30 -0.81
C GLY A 69 -14.17 4.63 -1.52
N GLY A 70 -12.87 4.95 -1.67
CA GLY A 70 -12.31 6.02 -2.48
C GLY A 70 -10.78 5.97 -2.45
N GLY A 71 -10.12 6.68 -3.37
CA GLY A 71 -8.66 6.73 -3.44
C GLY A 71 -8.14 8.03 -4.07
N THR A 72 -7.00 8.51 -3.57
CA THR A 72 -6.35 9.72 -4.10
C THR A 72 -5.58 9.39 -5.38
N GLN A 73 -5.67 10.24 -6.39
CA GLN A 73 -4.97 10.05 -7.67
C GLN A 73 -4.04 11.24 -7.94
N VAL A 74 -2.75 10.97 -8.15
CA VAL A 74 -1.74 12.04 -8.32
C VAL A 74 -0.86 11.79 -9.54
N ALA A 75 -1.14 12.49 -10.64
CA ALA A 75 -0.25 12.51 -11.80
C ALA A 75 1.01 13.34 -11.51
N TYR A 76 2.15 12.99 -12.12
CA TYR A 76 3.39 13.69 -11.90
C TYR A 76 3.39 15.01 -12.67
N SER A 77 3.64 16.11 -11.96
CA SER A 77 3.76 17.46 -12.50
C SER A 77 4.67 18.28 -11.61
N ALA A 78 5.09 19.47 -12.06
CA ALA A 78 5.89 20.36 -11.22
C ALA A 78 5.20 20.73 -9.89
N ALA A 79 3.86 20.79 -9.87
CA ALA A 79 3.08 21.11 -8.67
C ALA A 79 2.97 19.92 -7.71
N THR A 80 3.00 18.69 -8.22
CA THR A 80 2.77 17.46 -7.46
C THR A 80 4.04 16.66 -7.19
N ALA A 81 5.18 17.06 -7.78
CA ALA A 81 6.45 16.36 -7.69
C ALA A 81 6.84 16.00 -6.25
N LYS A 82 6.72 16.94 -5.31
CA LYS A 82 7.03 16.69 -3.89
C LYS A 82 6.16 15.60 -3.27
N SER A 83 4.87 15.55 -3.61
CA SER A 83 3.97 14.51 -3.11
C SER A 83 4.29 13.17 -3.75
N CYS A 84 4.53 13.15 -5.07
CA CYS A 84 4.95 11.93 -5.77
C CYS A 84 6.26 11.36 -5.20
N ASP A 85 7.26 12.21 -4.96
CA ASP A 85 8.54 11.82 -4.38
C ASP A 85 8.37 11.28 -2.94
N ALA A 86 7.45 11.87 -2.17
CA ALA A 86 7.10 11.38 -0.84
C ALA A 86 6.45 9.98 -0.91
N TYR A 87 5.56 9.74 -1.87
CA TYR A 87 4.97 8.42 -2.07
C TYR A 87 5.99 7.40 -2.57
N ASP A 88 6.93 7.80 -3.45
CA ASP A 88 8.04 6.95 -3.86
C ASP A 88 8.91 6.55 -2.67
N ALA A 89 9.21 7.49 -1.77
CA ALA A 89 9.96 7.22 -0.54
C ALA A 89 9.23 6.24 0.40
N LYS A 90 7.91 6.40 0.57
CA LYS A 90 7.08 5.46 1.35
C LYS A 90 7.03 4.06 0.74
N ALA A 91 6.89 3.99 -0.58
CA ALA A 91 6.91 2.73 -1.32
C ALA A 91 8.25 1.99 -1.17
N GLU A 92 9.36 2.72 -1.10
CA GLU A 92 10.68 2.16 -0.85
C GLU A 92 10.84 1.70 0.60
N ALA A 93 10.38 2.50 1.58
CA ALA A 93 10.39 2.13 2.99
C ALA A 93 9.65 0.80 3.23
N TYR A 94 8.47 0.65 2.63
CA TYR A 94 7.69 -0.59 2.68
C TYR A 94 8.43 -1.79 2.07
N ARG A 95 9.08 -1.61 0.91
CA ARG A 95 9.86 -2.67 0.25
C ARG A 95 11.05 -3.12 1.09
N ILE A 96 11.72 -2.18 1.76
CA ILE A 96 12.82 -2.48 2.68
C ILE A 96 12.30 -3.30 3.87
N GLU A 97 11.16 -2.91 4.46
CA GLU A 97 10.55 -3.64 5.58
C GLU A 97 10.15 -5.06 5.19
N GLN A 98 9.46 -5.23 4.05
CA GLN A 98 9.13 -6.56 3.51
C GLN A 98 10.37 -7.44 3.32
N SER A 99 11.44 -6.88 2.77
CA SER A 99 12.70 -7.60 2.56
C SER A 99 13.36 -8.02 3.88
N ARG A 100 13.29 -7.17 4.90
CA ARG A 100 13.79 -7.49 6.26
C ARG A 100 12.98 -8.61 6.90
N ALA A 101 11.65 -8.53 6.84
CA ALA A 101 10.76 -9.56 7.36
C ALA A 101 10.99 -10.91 6.66
N ALA A 102 11.16 -10.91 5.34
CA ALA A 102 11.48 -12.12 4.57
C ALA A 102 12.85 -12.70 4.96
N ALA A 103 13.87 -11.86 5.14
CA ALA A 103 15.20 -12.30 5.58
C ALA A 103 15.18 -12.89 7.00
N GLU A 104 14.42 -12.29 7.92
CA GLU A 104 14.24 -12.81 9.28
C GLU A 104 13.52 -14.16 9.27
N LEU A 105 12.46 -14.30 8.47
CA LEU A 105 11.74 -15.57 8.31
C LEU A 105 12.66 -16.65 7.74
N ALA A 106 13.45 -16.33 6.70
CA ALA A 106 14.40 -17.25 6.08
C ALA A 106 15.51 -17.68 7.06
N SER A 107 15.98 -16.77 7.91
CA SER A 107 16.95 -17.06 8.97
C SER A 107 16.38 -18.02 10.02
N LYS A 108 15.13 -17.81 10.43
CA LYS A 108 14.48 -18.63 11.46
C LYS A 108 13.97 -19.99 10.93
N TRP A 109 13.62 -20.11 9.64
CA TRP A 109 13.14 -21.35 9.01
C TRP A 109 13.82 -21.64 7.66
N PRO A 110 15.10 -22.06 7.66
CA PRO A 110 15.88 -22.27 6.44
C PRO A 110 15.40 -23.43 5.54
N ALA A 111 14.46 -24.27 6.01
CA ALA A 111 13.92 -25.39 5.24
C ALA A 111 12.78 -25.00 4.26
N LEU A 112 12.22 -23.78 4.37
CA LEU A 112 11.10 -23.31 3.52
C LEU A 112 11.56 -22.46 2.31
N SER A 113 12.84 -22.09 2.25
CA SER A 113 13.38 -21.20 1.20
C SER A 113 13.58 -21.86 -0.17
N GLY A 114 13.32 -23.16 -0.31
CA GLY A 114 13.53 -23.94 -1.54
C GLY A 114 12.29 -24.19 -2.41
N VAL A 115 11.10 -23.65 -2.09
CA VAL A 115 9.83 -24.05 -2.75
C VAL A 115 9.26 -22.99 -3.69
N ILE A 116 9.86 -21.80 -3.81
CA ILE A 116 9.37 -20.75 -4.71
C ILE A 116 10.47 -20.35 -5.69
N GLY A 117 10.63 -21.18 -6.73
CA GLY A 117 11.40 -20.88 -7.94
C GLY A 117 10.49 -20.80 -9.14
#